data_AF-N9DYC5-F1
#
_entry.id   AF-N9DYC5-F1
#
_cell.length_a   1.000
_cell.length_b   1.000
_cell.length_c   1.000
_cell.angle_alpha   90.00
_cell.angle_beta   90.00
_cell.angle_gamma   90.00
#
_symmetry.space_group_name_H-M   'P 1'
#
loop_
_entity.id
_entity.type
_entity.pdbx_description
1 polymer ?
#
loop_
_entity_poly.entity_id
_entity_poly.type
_entity_poly.pdbx_seq_one_letter_code
_entity_poly.pdbx_strand_id
1 'polypeptide(L)' 'MKKRQKLILAFIAGICLILIMAYLLFVAENSATSLGFLLIVAAIFLTLLRYITKIKNDVDL' A
#
# COMPACT_ATOMS: atom_id res chain seq x y z
N MET A 1 -4.60 -11.95 -16.38
CA MET A 1 -3.29 -11.99 -15.69
C MET A 1 -3.18 -13.21 -14.81
N LYS A 2 -2.02 -13.91 -14.85
CA LYS A 2 -1.74 -15.06 -13.97
C LYS A 2 -1.65 -14.59 -12.50
N LYS A 3 -2.04 -15.43 -11.53
CA LYS A 3 -2.01 -15.10 -10.09
C LYS A 3 -0.63 -14.56 -9.64
N ARG A 4 0.47 -15.13 -10.15
CA ARG A 4 1.86 -14.63 -9.94
C ARG A 4 2.05 -13.17 -10.39
N GLN A 5 1.52 -12.79 -11.55
CA GLN A 5 1.65 -11.41 -12.06
C GLN A 5 0.88 -10.42 -11.18
N LYS A 6 -0.29 -10.82 -10.65
CA LYS A 6 -1.05 -9.98 -9.71
C LYS A 6 -0.30 -9.76 -8.40
N LEU A 7 0.36 -10.79 -7.88
CA LEU A 7 1.21 -10.71 -6.69
C LEU A 7 2.41 -9.77 -6.89
N ILE A 8 3.11 -9.90 -8.03
CA ILE A 8 4.25 -9.04 -8.36
C ILE A 8 3.79 -7.58 -8.51
N LEU A 9 2.68 -7.35 -9.20
CA LEU A 9 2.13 -6.00 -9.38
C LEU A 9 1.72 -5.38 -8.03
N ALA A 10 1.08 -6.16 -7.16
CA ALA A 10 0.71 -5.70 -5.82
C ALA A 10 1.93 -5.41 -4.96
N PHE A 11 3.01 -6.19 -5.08
CA PHE A 11 4.27 -5.94 -4.38
C PHE A 11 4.92 -4.62 -4.83
N ILE A 12 4.99 -4.37 -6.14
CA ILE A 12 5.50 -3.10 -6.71
C ILE A 12 4.65 -1.92 -6.23
N ALA A 13 3.32 -2.05 -6.26
CA ALA A 13 2.40 -1.01 -5.76
C ALA A 13 2.61 -0.74 -4.26
N GLY A 14 2.89 -1.78 -3.46
CA GLY A 14 3.22 -1.66 -2.05
C GLY A 14 4.50 -0.85 -1.81
N ILE A 15 5.56 -1.10 -2.58
CA ILE A 15 6.82 -0.34 -2.49
C ILE A 15 6.59 1.14 -2.82
N CYS A 16 5.84 1.44 -3.90
CA CYS A 16 5.49 2.82 -4.23
C CYS A 16 4.71 3.52 -3.11
N LEU A 17 3.74 2.84 -2.48
CA LEU A 17 2.98 3.40 -1.36
C LEU A 17 3.86 3.72 -0.15
N ILE A 18 4.85 2.88 0.15
CA ILE A 18 5.81 3.13 1.24
C ILE A 18 6.64 4.39 0.97
N LEU A 19 7.10 4.59 -0.27
CA LEU A 19 7.83 5.81 -0.65
C LEU A 19 6.96 7.07 -0.51
N ILE A 20 5.70 6.99 -0.91
CA ILE A 20 4.74 8.09 -0.75
C ILE A 20 4.49 8.39 0.73
N MET A 21 4.32 7.37 1.57
CA MET A 21 4.19 7.55 3.01
C MET A 21 5.42 8.20 3.62
N ALA A 22 6.63 7.77 3.25
CA ALA A 22 7.88 8.35 3.76
C ALA A 22 8.00 9.83 3.39
N TYR A 23 7.66 10.18 2.15
CA TYR A 23 7.59 11.58 1.72
C TYR A 23 6.55 12.38 2.51
N LEU A 24 5.33 11.85 2.67
CA LEU A 24 4.27 12.50 3.43
C LEU A 24 4.61 12.65 4.91
N LEU A 25 5.35 11.70 5.51
CA LEU A 25 5.85 11.79 6.88
C LEU A 25 6.85 12.93 7.05
N PHE A 26 7.73 13.13 6.07
CA PHE A 26 8.66 14.27 6.08
C PHE A 26 7.93 15.61 5.91
N VAL A 27 6.86 15.64 5.13
CA VAL A 27 6.04 16.85 4.91
C VAL A 27 5.00 17.08 6.01
N ALA A 28 4.63 16.04 6.77
CA ALA A 28 3.69 16.09 7.89
C ALA A 28 4.14 17.01 9.02
N GLU A 29 5.46 17.16 9.19
CA GLU A 29 6.04 18.09 10.16
C GLU A 29 5.61 19.55 9.91
N ASN A 30 5.28 19.89 8.67
CA ASN A 30 4.97 21.26 8.24
C ASN A 30 3.48 21.52 7.96
N SER A 31 2.60 20.52 8.04
CA SER A 31 1.19 20.70 7.70
C SER A 31 0.27 19.61 8.28
N ALA A 32 -0.83 20.02 8.91
CA ALA A 32 -1.89 19.10 9.35
C ALA A 32 -2.59 18.38 8.17
N THR A 33 -2.55 18.98 6.98
CA THR A 33 -3.18 18.41 5.78
C THR A 33 -2.40 17.19 5.27
N SER A 34 -1.06 17.20 5.35
CA SER A 34 -0.21 16.06 4.96
C SER A 34 -0.36 14.88 5.92
N LEU A 35 -0.62 15.12 7.21
CA LEU A 35 -1.05 14.08 8.15
C LEU A 35 -2.37 13.41 7.72
N GLY A 36 -3.36 14.20 7.28
CA GLY A 36 -4.61 13.69 6.74
C GLY A 36 -4.40 12.80 5.51
N PHE A 37 -3.55 13.23 4.57
CA PHE A 37 -3.18 12.42 3.41
C PHE A 37 -2.41 11.14 3.80
N LEU A 38 -1.54 11.19 4.81
CA LEU A 38 -0.82 10.01 5.31
C LEU A 38 -1.80 8.92 5.77
N LEU A 39 -2.86 9.29 6.50
CA LEU A 39 -3.88 8.35 6.98
C LEU A 39 -4.65 7.70 5.83
N ILE A 40 -4.98 8.46 4.78
CA ILE A 40 -5.65 7.94 3.58
C ILE A 40 -4.73 6.94 2.86
N VAL A 41 -3.46 7.30 2.66
CA VAL A 41 -2.46 6.43 2.03
C VAL A 41 -2.24 5.16 2.87
N ALA A 42 -2.29 5.26 4.20
CA ALA A 42 -2.24 4.12 5.11
C ALA A 42 -3.44 3.17 4.97
N ALA A 43 -4.65 3.71 4.88
CA ALA A 43 -5.84 2.89 4.64
C ALA A 43 -5.76 2.16 3.28
N ILE A 44 -5.24 2.82 2.25
CA ILE A 44 -5.04 2.21 0.92
C ILE A 44 -4.00 1.08 1.00
N PHE A 45 -2.89 1.30 1.70
CA PHE A 45 -1.85 0.27 1.90
C PHE A 45 -2.39 -0.95 2.67
N LEU A 46 -3.17 -0.75 3.73
CA LEU A 46 -3.82 -1.84 4.47
C LEU A 46 -4.80 -2.62 3.58
N THR A 47 -5.54 -1.94 2.72
CA THR A 47 -6.45 -2.56 1.74
C THR A 47 -5.68 -3.40 0.72
N LEU A 48 -4.53 -2.90 0.25
CA LEU A 48 -3.62 -3.62 -0.64
C LEU A 48 -3.03 -4.86 0.04
N LEU A 49 -2.62 -4.77 1.31
CA LEU A 49 -2.17 -5.93 2.08
C LEU A 49 -3.26 -6.98 2.21
N ARG A 50 -4.49 -6.57 2.54
CA ARG A 50 -5.65 -7.48 2.60
C ARG A 50 -5.90 -8.17 1.25
N TYR A 51 -5.76 -7.46 0.14
CA TYR A 51 -5.88 -8.01 -1.20
C TYR A 51 -4.79 -9.05 -1.49
N ILE A 52 -3.54 -8.78 -1.12
CA ILE A 52 -2.41 -9.72 -1.25
C ILE A 52 -2.67 -10.98 -0.42
N THR A 53 -3.09 -10.83 0.84
CA THR A 53 -3.41 -11.96 1.72
C THR A 53 -4.53 -12.83 1.15
N LYS A 54 -5.57 -12.22 0.57
CA LYS A 54 -6.65 -12.95 -0.10
C LYS A 54 -6.14 -13.74 -1.30
N ILE A 55 -5.33 -13.13 -2.17
CA ILE A 55 -4.73 -13.83 -3.32
C ILE A 55 -3.84 -14.97 -2.86
N LYS A 56 -3.04 -14.77 -1.82
CA LYS A 56 -2.16 -15.80 -1.28
C LYS A 56 -2.97 -17.00 -0.74
N ASN A 57 -3.99 -16.75 0.07
CA ASN A 57 -4.84 -17.82 0.61
C ASN A 57 -5.64 -18.55 -0.49
N ASP A 58 -6.05 -17.87 -1.56
CA ASP A 58 -6.68 -18.50 -2.75
C ASP A 58 -5.67 -19.31 -3.61
N VAL A 59 -4.37 -19.32 -3.30
CA VAL A 59 -3.34 -20.13 -3.97
C VAL A 59 -3.01 -21.39 -3.16
N ASP A 60 -3.22 -21.35 -1.84
CA ASP A 60 -2.95 -22.46 -0.92
C ASP A 60 -4.15 -23.42 -0.76
N LEU A 61 -5.28 -23.13 -1.42
CA LEU A 61 -6.48 -23.98 -1.60
C LEU A 61 -6.50 -24.61 -3.01
#